data_AF-A0A7C4TD47-F1
#
_entry.id   AF-A0A7C4TD47-F1
#
_cell.length_a   1.000
_cell.length_b   1.000
_cell.length_c   1.000
_cell.angle_alpha   90.00
_cell.angle_beta   90.00
_cell.angle_gamma   90.00
#
_symmetry.space_group_name_H-M   'P 1'
#
loop_
_entity.id
_entity.type
_entity.pdbx_description
1 polymer ?
#
loop_
_entity_poly.entity_id
_entity_poly.type
_entity_poly.pdbx_seq_one_letter_code
_entity_poly.pdbx_strand_id
1 'polypeptide(L)'
;MDNFGWITTIELELSPPSLKDNTADVDRLLKTVHKNLNQSEIKIDLDFAKSLPFLLREAQYSVRVYLSQEGQCYRIVNLSSQKLESDIYGIAVDIGTTTLVMALLDLKTLSTVKEIQANNPQIEIGSDILARIHFASSNNGLETLRSMLLNALNEMIENITREAGITSSQILCASIAGNTTMSHFLLGLTPYWIIREPYIPVMNKFGLLTAKEIGLNICSEAPCFVFPNVGSYFGGDLIAGILSSGMHEQEEICVLVDVGTNAEVVIGNKDWLVACAGAAGPALEGGVASVGMMAQEGAIDSFFIDPDTLEFQFSTIG
;
A
#
# COMPACT_ATOMS: atom_id res chain seq x y z
N MET A 1 -15.26 -12.52 -18.05
CA MET A 1 -14.84 -11.39 -17.20
C MET A 1 -14.53 -11.99 -15.87
N ASP A 2 -13.29 -11.93 -15.46
CA ASP A 2 -12.87 -12.43 -14.15
C ASP A 2 -12.54 -11.23 -13.28
N ASN A 3 -12.91 -11.28 -12.01
CA ASN A 3 -12.72 -10.19 -11.06
C ASN A 3 -11.81 -10.65 -9.92
N PHE A 4 -10.74 -9.90 -9.70
CA PHE A 4 -9.70 -10.12 -8.72
C PHE A 4 -9.60 -8.91 -7.77
N GLY A 5 -10.74 -8.50 -7.23
CA GLY A 5 -10.85 -7.35 -6.33
C GLY A 5 -10.89 -6.03 -7.09
N TRP A 6 -9.77 -5.30 -7.12
CA TRP A 6 -9.67 -4.02 -7.84
C TRP A 6 -9.38 -4.17 -9.34
N ILE A 7 -9.09 -5.40 -9.79
CA ILE A 7 -8.73 -5.70 -11.17
C ILE A 7 -9.74 -6.65 -11.79
N THR A 8 -10.34 -6.21 -12.90
CA THR A 8 -11.19 -7.04 -13.76
C THR A 8 -10.48 -7.32 -15.08
N THR A 9 -10.58 -8.55 -15.58
CA THR A 9 -10.00 -8.95 -16.87
C THR A 9 -11.07 -9.17 -17.93
N ILE A 10 -10.74 -8.79 -19.17
CA ILE A 10 -11.55 -9.10 -20.35
C ILE A 10 -10.65 -9.66 -21.45
N GLU A 11 -11.01 -10.81 -21.99
CA GLU A 11 -10.37 -11.39 -23.17
C GLU A 11 -11.08 -10.91 -24.43
N LEU A 12 -10.32 -10.33 -25.36
CA LEU A 12 -10.80 -9.68 -26.58
C LEU A 12 -10.05 -10.17 -27.82
N GLU A 13 -10.82 -10.50 -28.85
CA GLU A 13 -10.34 -10.70 -30.22
C GLU A 13 -10.63 -9.45 -31.04
N LEU A 14 -9.57 -8.73 -31.42
CA LEU A 14 -9.68 -7.52 -32.23
C LEU A 14 -9.45 -7.86 -33.70
N SER A 15 -10.22 -7.25 -34.60
CA SER A 15 -9.94 -7.36 -36.03
C SER A 15 -8.65 -6.61 -36.37
N PRO A 16 -7.67 -7.21 -37.08
CA PRO A 16 -6.46 -6.51 -37.49
C PRO A 16 -6.76 -5.38 -38.49
N PRO A 17 -5.92 -4.34 -38.57
CA PRO A 17 -6.09 -3.25 -39.52
C PRO A 17 -5.98 -3.76 -40.96
N SER A 18 -6.75 -3.16 -41.86
CA SER A 18 -6.74 -3.49 -43.29
C SER A 18 -7.07 -2.26 -44.14
N LEU A 19 -6.93 -2.35 -45.47
CA LEU A 19 -7.35 -1.26 -46.36
C LEU A 19 -8.85 -0.92 -46.25
N LYS A 20 -9.67 -1.84 -45.72
CA LYS A 20 -11.11 -1.62 -45.48
C LYS A 20 -11.42 -1.13 -44.06
N ASP A 21 -10.44 -1.16 -43.17
CA ASP A 21 -10.55 -0.75 -41.78
C ASP A 21 -9.22 -0.16 -41.29
N ASN A 22 -9.08 1.15 -41.45
CA ASN A 22 -7.95 1.96 -41.03
C ASN A 22 -8.16 2.63 -39.66
N THR A 23 -9.05 2.09 -38.82
CA THR A 23 -9.29 2.59 -37.45
C THR A 23 -8.00 2.55 -36.63
N ALA A 24 -7.74 3.62 -35.86
CA ALA A 24 -6.57 3.71 -34.99
C ALA A 24 -6.58 2.63 -33.88
N ASP A 25 -5.41 2.27 -33.37
CA ASP A 25 -5.25 1.15 -32.42
C ASP A 25 -5.99 1.39 -31.09
N VAL A 26 -5.97 2.62 -30.56
CA VAL A 26 -6.72 3.00 -29.35
C VAL A 26 -8.23 2.88 -29.61
N ASP A 27 -8.73 3.48 -30.69
CA ASP A 27 -10.16 3.45 -31.04
C ASP A 27 -10.65 2.00 -31.27
N ARG A 28 -9.82 1.17 -31.89
CA ARG A 28 -10.08 -0.26 -32.13
C ARG A 28 -10.24 -1.02 -30.82
N LEU A 29 -9.35 -0.77 -29.84
CA LEU A 29 -9.44 -1.34 -28.51
C LEU A 29 -10.69 -0.87 -27.79
N LEU A 30 -10.88 0.45 -27.65
CA LEU A 30 -11.99 1.05 -26.92
C LEU A 30 -13.35 0.61 -27.49
N LYS A 31 -13.51 0.60 -28.82
CA LYS A 31 -14.73 0.11 -29.48
C LYS A 31 -15.08 -1.33 -29.08
N THR A 32 -14.08 -2.17 -28.89
CA THR A 32 -14.26 -3.58 -28.53
C THR A 32 -14.52 -3.73 -27.02
N VAL A 33 -13.81 -2.98 -26.19
CA VAL A 33 -14.04 -2.93 -24.74
C VAL A 33 -15.44 -2.40 -24.41
N HIS A 34 -15.89 -1.30 -25.04
CA HIS A 34 -17.21 -0.71 -24.80
C HIS A 34 -18.38 -1.66 -25.08
N LYS A 35 -18.24 -2.55 -26.08
CA LYS A 35 -19.26 -3.59 -26.35
C LYS A 35 -19.43 -4.56 -25.19
N ASN A 36 -18.37 -4.78 -24.41
CA ASN A 36 -18.37 -5.66 -23.24
C ASN A 36 -18.78 -4.94 -21.95
N LEU A 37 -18.61 -3.61 -21.89
CA LEU A 37 -18.84 -2.79 -20.69
C LEU A 37 -20.06 -1.84 -20.79
N ASN A 38 -21.07 -2.16 -21.59
CA ASN A 38 -22.31 -1.36 -21.71
C ASN A 38 -22.08 0.15 -21.93
N GLN A 39 -21.06 0.53 -22.70
CA GLN A 39 -20.70 1.94 -22.98
C GLN A 39 -20.29 2.79 -21.76
N SER A 40 -19.81 2.18 -20.67
CA SER A 40 -19.15 2.92 -19.59
C SER A 40 -17.98 3.78 -20.11
N GLU A 41 -17.69 4.88 -19.42
CA GLU A 41 -16.53 5.72 -19.73
C GLU A 41 -15.23 4.92 -19.49
N ILE A 42 -14.30 4.97 -20.45
CA ILE A 42 -13.02 4.26 -20.36
C ILE A 42 -11.89 5.28 -20.48
N LYS A 43 -11.04 5.36 -19.46
CA LYS A 43 -9.83 6.17 -19.43
C LYS A 43 -8.62 5.35 -19.87
N ILE A 44 -7.78 5.98 -20.67
CA ILE A 44 -6.52 5.43 -21.17
C ILE A 44 -5.43 6.48 -20.97
N ASP A 45 -4.32 6.10 -20.35
CA ASP A 45 -3.16 6.98 -20.19
C ASP A 45 -2.38 7.08 -21.51
N LEU A 46 -1.75 8.24 -21.71
CA LEU A 46 -1.01 8.54 -22.93
C LEU A 46 0.23 7.65 -23.10
N ASP A 47 0.92 7.29 -22.01
CA ASP A 47 2.08 6.41 -22.09
C ASP A 47 1.68 4.99 -22.45
N PHE A 48 0.54 4.52 -21.92
CA PHE A 48 -0.06 3.26 -22.37
C PHE A 48 -0.41 3.32 -23.87
N ALA A 49 -1.05 4.40 -24.33
CA ALA A 49 -1.41 4.57 -25.75
C ALA A 49 -0.20 4.56 -26.69
N LYS A 50 0.99 5.05 -26.26
CA LYS A 50 2.24 4.97 -27.04
C LYS A 50 2.71 3.54 -27.26
N SER A 51 2.54 2.66 -26.28
CA SER A 51 2.98 1.26 -26.33
C SER A 51 1.99 0.33 -27.04
N LEU A 52 0.70 0.71 -27.05
CA LEU A 52 -0.41 -0.11 -27.52
C LEU A 52 -0.24 -0.68 -28.95
N PRO A 53 0.26 0.07 -29.96
CA PRO A 53 0.45 -0.47 -31.31
C PRO A 53 1.35 -1.71 -31.36
N PHE A 54 2.42 -1.73 -30.56
CA PHE A 54 3.35 -2.87 -30.53
C PHE A 54 2.70 -4.06 -29.83
N LEU A 55 2.09 -3.82 -28.66
CA LEU A 55 1.42 -4.86 -27.87
C LEU A 55 0.32 -5.58 -28.67
N LEU A 56 -0.52 -4.84 -29.42
CA LEU A 56 -1.57 -5.45 -30.24
C LEU A 56 -0.99 -6.34 -31.34
N ARG A 57 0.10 -5.92 -31.98
CA ARG A 57 0.72 -6.69 -33.09
C ARG A 57 1.44 -7.93 -32.58
N GLU A 58 2.17 -7.82 -31.47
CA GLU A 58 2.83 -8.95 -30.80
C GLU A 58 1.83 -10.02 -30.35
N ALA A 59 0.70 -9.58 -29.80
CA ALA A 59 -0.40 -10.46 -29.40
C ALA A 59 -1.26 -10.97 -30.57
N GLN A 60 -0.95 -10.60 -31.81
CA GLN A 60 -1.75 -10.92 -32.99
C GLN A 60 -3.23 -10.52 -32.83
N TYR A 61 -3.47 -9.40 -32.15
CA TYR A 61 -4.79 -8.85 -31.85
C TYR A 61 -5.69 -9.73 -30.96
N SER A 62 -5.13 -10.75 -30.32
CA SER A 62 -5.79 -11.58 -29.29
C SER A 62 -5.23 -11.20 -27.92
N VAL A 63 -5.95 -10.35 -27.19
CA VAL A 63 -5.45 -9.70 -25.97
C VAL A 63 -6.34 -9.92 -24.76
N ARG A 64 -5.73 -9.93 -23.58
CA ARG A 64 -6.39 -9.78 -22.28
C ARG A 64 -6.16 -8.37 -21.78
N VAL A 65 -7.24 -7.65 -21.51
CA VAL A 65 -7.23 -6.27 -20.98
C VAL A 65 -7.46 -6.34 -19.48
N TYR A 66 -6.62 -5.66 -18.71
CA TYR A 66 -6.77 -5.50 -17.26
C TYR A 66 -7.36 -4.12 -16.98
N LEU A 67 -8.44 -4.10 -16.23
CA LEU A 67 -9.24 -2.92 -15.96
C LEU A 67 -9.34 -2.69 -14.46
N SER A 68 -9.30 -1.43 -14.06
CA SER A 68 -9.73 -0.98 -12.73
C SER A 68 -11.01 -0.18 -12.87
N GLN A 69 -11.92 -0.30 -11.91
CA GLN A 69 -13.19 0.42 -11.90
C GLN A 69 -13.24 1.41 -10.74
N GLU A 70 -13.59 2.65 -11.04
CA GLU A 70 -13.91 3.68 -10.05
C GLU A 70 -15.29 4.28 -10.38
N GLY A 71 -16.29 3.92 -9.58
CA GLY A 71 -17.68 4.29 -9.86
C GLY A 71 -18.17 3.71 -11.19
N GLN A 72 -18.54 4.58 -12.13
CA GLN A 72 -18.99 4.20 -13.48
C GLN A 72 -17.88 4.28 -14.54
N CYS A 73 -16.67 4.66 -14.14
CA CYS A 73 -15.53 4.82 -15.03
C CYS A 73 -14.61 3.60 -14.91
N TYR A 74 -14.15 3.10 -16.06
CA TYR A 74 -13.09 2.10 -16.12
C TYR A 74 -11.78 2.77 -16.54
N ARG A 75 -10.67 2.24 -16.05
CA ARG A 75 -9.32 2.61 -16.48
C ARG A 75 -8.63 1.36 -17.01
N ILE A 76 -7.97 1.48 -18.15
CA ILE A 76 -7.09 0.41 -18.66
C ILE A 76 -5.80 0.44 -17.85
N VAL A 77 -5.58 -0.61 -17.07
CA VAL A 77 -4.39 -0.78 -16.21
C VAL A 77 -3.24 -1.37 -17.04
N ASN A 78 -3.51 -2.45 -17.76
CA ASN A 78 -2.49 -3.15 -18.53
C ASN A 78 -3.12 -3.97 -19.68
N LEU A 79 -2.29 -4.55 -20.55
CA LEU A 79 -2.69 -5.45 -21.61
C LEU A 79 -1.64 -6.54 -21.81
N SER A 80 -2.09 -7.79 -21.95
CA SER A 80 -1.24 -8.94 -22.30
C SER A 80 -1.82 -9.73 -23.46
N SER A 81 -1.03 -10.63 -24.06
CA SER A 81 -1.55 -11.64 -24.98
C SER A 81 -2.46 -12.63 -24.24
N GLN A 82 -3.55 -13.10 -24.87
CA GLN A 82 -4.39 -14.15 -24.28
C GLN A 82 -3.67 -15.49 -24.19
N LYS A 83 -2.72 -15.75 -25.09
CA LYS A 83 -1.98 -17.02 -25.16
C LYS A 83 -1.03 -17.25 -23.99
N LEU A 84 -0.71 -16.19 -23.25
CA LEU A 84 0.12 -16.26 -22.06
C LEU A 84 -0.79 -16.29 -20.84
N GLU A 85 -0.69 -17.36 -20.06
CA GLU A 85 -1.09 -17.27 -18.67
C GLU A 85 -0.18 -16.24 -18.02
N SER A 86 -0.80 -15.18 -17.51
CA SER A 86 -0.11 -14.18 -16.72
C SER A 86 -0.59 -14.34 -15.31
N ASP A 87 0.34 -14.60 -14.40
CA ASP A 87 0.07 -14.38 -13.00
C ASP A 87 0.01 -12.89 -12.76
N ILE A 88 -0.95 -12.52 -11.91
CA ILE A 88 -1.29 -11.15 -11.59
C ILE A 88 -1.13 -10.97 -10.11
N TYR A 89 -0.39 -9.93 -9.74
CA TYR A 89 0.00 -9.71 -8.37
C TYR A 89 -0.50 -8.37 -7.86
N GLY A 90 -0.66 -8.27 -6.55
CA GLY A 90 -0.86 -7.02 -5.83
C GLY A 90 0.20 -6.88 -4.75
N ILE A 91 0.40 -5.66 -4.26
CA ILE A 91 1.22 -5.42 -3.07
C ILE A 91 0.38 -4.81 -1.94
N ALA A 92 0.63 -5.25 -0.72
CA ALA A 92 0.18 -4.59 0.50
C ALA A 92 1.40 -3.98 1.19
N VAL A 93 1.33 -2.71 1.55
CA VAL A 93 2.44 -1.94 2.12
C VAL A 93 1.99 -1.32 3.43
N ASP A 94 2.75 -1.56 4.49
CA ASP A 94 2.63 -0.84 5.75
C ASP A 94 3.83 0.10 5.91
N ILE A 95 3.52 1.39 6.05
CA ILE A 95 4.49 2.46 6.20
C ILE A 95 4.52 2.88 7.67
N GLY A 96 5.29 2.12 8.46
CA GLY A 96 5.60 2.48 9.83
C GLY A 96 6.64 3.60 9.91
N THR A 97 6.67 4.26 11.08
CA THR A 97 7.67 5.32 11.36
C THR A 97 9.08 4.75 11.37
N THR A 98 9.24 3.51 11.84
CA THR A 98 10.54 2.84 11.99
C THR A 98 10.75 1.73 10.95
N THR A 99 9.71 0.98 10.63
CA THR A 99 9.77 -0.19 9.76
C THR A 99 8.82 -0.01 8.58
N LEU A 100 9.26 -0.42 7.40
CA LEU A 100 8.43 -0.59 6.21
C LEU A 100 8.22 -2.08 5.98
N VAL A 101 6.98 -2.51 5.77
CA VAL A 101 6.65 -3.91 5.47
C VAL A 101 5.92 -3.97 4.14
N MET A 102 6.27 -4.95 3.30
CA MET A 102 5.65 -5.17 2.01
C MET A 102 5.36 -6.64 1.79
N ALA A 103 4.10 -6.96 1.51
CA ALA A 103 3.65 -8.29 1.11
C ALA A 103 3.27 -8.27 -0.38
N LEU A 104 3.77 -9.26 -1.13
CA LEU A 104 3.34 -9.58 -2.49
C LEU A 104 2.26 -10.65 -2.43
N LEU A 105 1.13 -10.40 -3.09
CA LEU A 105 -0.01 -11.30 -3.12
C LEU A 105 -0.29 -11.77 -4.54
N ASP A 106 -0.63 -13.05 -4.70
CA ASP A 106 -1.24 -13.57 -5.91
C ASP A 106 -2.72 -13.18 -5.91
N LEU A 107 -3.19 -12.45 -6.93
CA LEU A 107 -4.56 -11.94 -6.97
C LEU A 107 -5.59 -13.00 -7.39
N LYS A 108 -5.17 -14.14 -7.94
CA LYS A 108 -6.06 -15.26 -8.28
C LYS A 108 -6.36 -16.10 -7.04
N THR A 109 -5.34 -16.35 -6.21
CA THR A 109 -5.46 -17.20 -5.01
C THR A 109 -5.69 -16.41 -3.73
N LEU A 110 -5.38 -15.10 -3.74
CA LEU A 110 -5.33 -14.21 -2.57
C LEU A 110 -4.32 -14.64 -1.50
N SER A 111 -3.33 -15.48 -1.86
CA SER A 111 -2.28 -15.91 -0.94
C SER A 111 -1.08 -14.98 -0.98
N THR A 112 -0.46 -14.76 0.18
CA THR A 112 0.85 -14.11 0.28
C THR A 112 1.91 -14.99 -0.37
N VAL A 113 2.55 -14.46 -1.42
CA VAL A 113 3.67 -15.10 -2.13
C VAL A 113 4.96 -14.86 -1.37
N LYS A 114 5.15 -13.64 -0.89
CA LYS A 114 6.36 -13.20 -0.19
C LYS A 114 6.05 -12.00 0.68
N GLU A 115 6.80 -11.88 1.77
CA GLU A 115 6.84 -10.69 2.62
C GLU A 115 8.29 -10.29 2.82
N ILE A 116 8.55 -8.98 2.77
CA ILE A 116 9.85 -8.39 3.09
C ILE A 116 9.65 -7.18 3.99
N GLN A 117 10.69 -6.85 4.76
CA GLN A 117 10.72 -5.67 5.61
C GLN A 117 12.02 -4.89 5.40
N ALA A 118 11.97 -3.58 5.63
CA ALA A 118 13.13 -2.70 5.62
C ALA A 118 13.00 -1.63 6.71
N ASN A 119 14.12 -1.05 7.12
CA ASN A 119 14.08 0.13 7.97
C ASN A 119 13.55 1.33 7.18
N ASN A 120 12.74 2.17 7.80
CA ASN A 120 12.32 3.43 7.21
C ASN A 120 13.52 4.39 7.21
N PRO A 121 14.07 4.77 6.04
CA PRO A 121 15.29 5.59 5.97
C PRO A 121 15.08 6.99 6.57
N GLN A 122 13.84 7.45 6.70
CA GLN A 122 13.53 8.75 7.32
C GLN A 122 13.98 8.84 8.80
N ILE A 123 14.31 7.71 9.45
CA ILE A 123 14.94 7.71 10.78
C ILE A 123 16.22 8.54 10.80
N GLU A 124 16.98 8.60 9.69
CA GLU A 124 18.19 9.41 9.60
C GLU A 124 17.94 10.91 9.79
N ILE A 125 16.72 11.38 9.47
CA ILE A 125 16.29 12.76 9.67
C ILE A 125 15.80 12.99 11.10
N GLY A 126 15.13 12.00 11.67
CA GLY A 126 14.62 12.05 13.04
C GLY A 126 14.00 10.71 13.45
N SER A 127 14.28 10.31 14.69
CA SER A 127 13.72 9.09 15.28
C SER A 127 12.21 9.16 15.48
N ASP A 128 11.64 10.35 15.66
CA ASP A 128 10.20 10.56 15.84
C ASP A 128 9.55 11.37 14.70
N ILE A 129 8.22 11.30 14.63
CA ILE A 129 7.42 11.98 13.60
C ILE A 129 7.51 13.51 13.72
N LEU A 130 7.59 14.07 14.94
CA LEU A 130 7.62 15.52 15.15
C LEU A 130 8.87 16.14 14.53
N ALA A 131 10.03 15.53 14.77
CA ALA A 131 11.31 15.94 14.19
C ALA A 131 11.25 15.94 12.66
N ARG A 132 10.66 14.89 12.06
CA ARG A 132 10.47 14.80 10.59
C ARG A 132 9.52 15.89 10.07
N ILE A 133 8.44 16.21 10.78
CA ILE A 133 7.51 17.29 10.38
C ILE A 133 8.19 18.66 10.45
N HIS A 134 9.02 18.90 11.48
CA HIS A 134 9.83 20.11 11.55
C HIS A 134 10.83 20.20 10.39
N PHE A 135 11.52 19.10 10.08
CA PHE A 135 12.42 19.03 8.93
C PHE A 135 11.68 19.26 7.61
N ALA A 136 10.48 18.71 7.43
CA ALA A 136 9.65 18.91 6.24
C ALA A 136 9.30 20.39 5.99
N SER A 137 9.34 21.21 7.04
CA SER A 137 9.11 22.66 6.98
C SER A 137 10.35 23.46 6.54
N SER A 138 11.51 22.81 6.46
CA SER A 138 12.76 23.41 5.96
C SER A 138 12.80 23.39 4.43
N ASN A 139 13.79 24.09 3.85
CA ASN A 139 13.93 24.17 2.40
C ASN A 139 14.14 22.77 1.78
N ASN A 140 13.28 22.36 0.86
CA ASN A 140 13.21 21.04 0.24
C ASN A 140 13.00 19.85 1.19
N GLY A 141 12.73 20.08 2.48
CA GLY A 141 12.67 18.99 3.46
C GLY A 141 11.57 17.96 3.19
N LEU A 142 10.40 18.42 2.72
CA LEU A 142 9.29 17.53 2.33
C LEU A 142 9.66 16.65 1.13
N GLU A 143 10.25 17.24 0.10
CA GLU A 143 10.68 16.50 -1.10
C GLU A 143 11.78 15.48 -0.76
N THR A 144 12.71 15.84 0.13
CA THR A 144 13.73 14.92 0.64
C THR A 144 13.10 13.73 1.36
N LEU A 145 12.21 13.98 2.33
CA LEU A 145 11.53 12.90 3.08
C LEU A 145 10.69 11.99 2.17
N ARG A 146 9.96 12.59 1.21
CA ARG A 146 9.21 11.84 0.21
C ARG A 146 10.14 10.99 -0.66
N SER A 147 11.24 11.56 -1.14
CA SER A 147 12.19 10.84 -2.01
C SER A 147 12.85 9.67 -1.27
N MET A 148 13.24 9.85 -0.01
CA MET A 148 13.77 8.77 0.83
C MET A 148 12.77 7.61 0.94
N LEU A 149 11.50 7.92 1.22
CA LEU A 149 10.45 6.92 1.35
C LEU A 149 10.16 6.22 0.01
N LEU A 150 9.97 6.96 -1.08
CA LEU A 150 9.71 6.38 -2.40
C LEU A 150 10.88 5.53 -2.90
N ASN A 151 12.12 5.95 -2.66
CA ASN A 151 13.29 5.16 -3.04
C ASN A 151 13.32 3.83 -2.28
N ALA A 152 13.07 3.84 -0.97
CA ALA A 152 13.00 2.60 -0.18
C ALA A 152 11.86 1.68 -0.63
N LEU A 153 10.66 2.22 -0.86
CA LEU A 153 9.53 1.42 -1.36
C LEU A 153 9.82 0.82 -2.74
N ASN A 154 10.47 1.58 -3.62
CA ASN A 154 10.82 1.10 -4.96
C ASN A 154 11.96 0.07 -4.94
N GLU A 155 12.91 0.19 -4.02
CA GLU A 155 13.92 -0.84 -3.77
C GLU A 155 13.29 -2.12 -3.21
N MET A 156 12.32 -2.00 -2.30
CA MET A 156 11.53 -3.13 -1.81
C MET A 156 10.76 -3.81 -2.95
N ILE A 157 10.12 -3.05 -3.84
CA ILE A 157 9.45 -3.59 -5.05
C ILE A 157 10.45 -4.35 -5.93
N GLU A 158 11.65 -3.79 -6.16
CA GLU A 158 12.67 -4.47 -6.96
C GLU A 158 13.12 -5.77 -6.31
N ASN A 159 13.37 -5.76 -5.00
CA ASN A 159 13.82 -6.94 -4.26
C ASN A 159 12.76 -8.03 -4.23
N ILE A 160 11.50 -7.69 -3.90
CA ILE A 160 10.42 -8.69 -3.80
C ILE A 160 10.08 -9.30 -5.16
N THR A 161 10.13 -8.51 -6.24
CA THR A 161 9.90 -9.00 -7.61
C THR A 161 11.03 -9.90 -8.08
N ARG A 162 12.30 -9.53 -7.78
CA ARG A 162 13.48 -10.36 -8.06
C ARG A 162 13.42 -11.70 -7.33
N GLU A 163 13.07 -11.70 -6.05
CA GLU A 163 12.95 -12.93 -5.26
C GLU A 163 11.78 -13.82 -5.70
N ALA A 164 10.67 -13.22 -6.13
CA ALA A 164 9.51 -13.94 -6.66
C ALA A 164 9.68 -14.38 -8.12
N GLY A 165 10.71 -13.92 -8.84
CA GLY A 165 10.94 -14.25 -10.24
C GLY A 165 9.93 -13.62 -11.21
N ILE A 166 9.38 -12.45 -10.86
CA ILE A 166 8.38 -11.72 -11.65
C ILE A 166 8.89 -10.34 -12.07
N THR A 167 8.19 -9.67 -12.98
CA THR A 167 8.45 -8.26 -13.32
C THR A 167 7.48 -7.34 -12.58
N SER A 168 7.91 -6.12 -12.24
CA SER A 168 7.07 -5.16 -11.52
C SER A 168 5.81 -4.72 -12.30
N SER A 169 5.82 -4.86 -13.63
CA SER A 169 4.65 -4.69 -14.50
C SER A 169 3.53 -5.71 -14.27
N GLN A 170 3.81 -6.83 -13.60
CA GLN A 170 2.82 -7.83 -13.20
C GLN A 170 2.14 -7.48 -11.87
N ILE A 171 2.63 -6.48 -11.14
CA ILE A 171 1.95 -5.93 -9.97
C ILE A 171 0.93 -4.91 -10.46
N LEU A 172 -0.35 -5.29 -10.39
CA LEU A 172 -1.46 -4.56 -10.99
C LEU A 172 -2.23 -3.69 -10.00
N CYS A 173 -2.00 -3.81 -8.70
CA CYS A 173 -2.61 -2.95 -7.71
C CYS A 173 -1.80 -2.87 -6.41
N ALA A 174 -2.03 -1.84 -5.61
CA ALA A 174 -1.38 -1.66 -4.31
C ALA A 174 -2.36 -1.20 -3.23
N SER A 175 -2.21 -1.72 -2.01
CA SER A 175 -2.87 -1.21 -0.81
C SER A 175 -1.80 -0.68 0.14
N ILE A 176 -1.96 0.54 0.65
CA ILE A 176 -0.91 1.24 1.40
C ILE A 176 -1.50 1.82 2.69
N ALA A 177 -1.05 1.32 3.83
CA ALA A 177 -1.40 1.78 5.16
C ALA A 177 -0.23 2.48 5.84
N GLY A 178 -0.53 3.30 6.84
CA GLY A 178 0.44 4.06 7.61
C GLY A 178 -0.24 5.22 8.32
N ASN A 179 0.40 5.75 9.37
CA ASN A 179 -0.16 6.88 10.08
C ASN A 179 -0.30 8.11 9.18
N THR A 180 -1.11 9.07 9.62
CA THR A 180 -1.44 10.27 8.85
C THR A 180 -0.21 10.99 8.29
N THR A 181 0.87 11.08 9.06
CA THR A 181 2.08 11.78 8.62
C THR A 181 2.82 10.97 7.55
N MET A 182 2.91 9.65 7.70
CA MET A 182 3.51 8.78 6.69
C MET A 182 2.76 8.84 5.36
N SER A 183 1.42 8.83 5.37
CA SER A 183 0.63 9.02 4.14
C SER A 183 0.88 10.40 3.51
N HIS A 184 1.03 11.45 4.32
CA HIS A 184 1.33 12.80 3.82
C HIS A 184 2.72 12.85 3.17
N PHE A 185 3.73 12.23 3.77
CA PHE A 185 5.06 12.14 3.15
C PHE A 185 5.05 11.38 1.84
N LEU A 186 4.38 10.22 1.79
CA LEU A 186 4.25 9.42 0.57
C LEU A 186 3.67 10.25 -0.59
N LEU A 187 2.60 10.99 -0.30
CA LEU A 187 1.85 11.75 -1.30
C LEU A 187 2.41 13.16 -1.55
N GLY A 188 3.48 13.56 -0.87
CA GLY A 188 4.05 14.90 -0.99
C GLY A 188 3.12 16.00 -0.47
N LEU A 189 2.27 15.68 0.49
CA LEU A 189 1.39 16.63 1.17
C LEU A 189 2.11 17.23 2.39
N THR A 190 1.98 18.53 2.59
CA THR A 190 2.62 19.20 3.73
C THR A 190 2.03 18.72 5.06
N PRO A 191 2.82 18.18 6.00
CA PRO A 191 2.32 17.80 7.33
C PRO A 191 2.38 18.95 8.33
N TYR A 192 2.72 20.18 7.89
CA TYR A 192 3.01 21.31 8.78
C TYR A 192 1.93 21.57 9.85
N TRP A 193 0.65 21.46 9.47
CA TRP A 193 -0.47 21.75 10.38
C TRP A 193 -0.93 20.54 11.21
N ILE A 194 -0.36 19.35 11.00
CA ILE A 194 -0.71 18.14 11.77
C ILE A 194 -0.39 18.32 13.25
N ILE A 195 0.75 18.95 13.56
CA ILE A 195 1.28 19.12 14.94
C ILE A 195 0.96 20.49 15.55
N ARG A 196 0.21 21.33 14.85
CA ARG A 196 -0.10 22.70 15.27
C ARG A 196 -1.59 22.84 15.45
N GLU A 197 -2.00 23.40 16.58
CA GLU A 197 -3.41 23.64 16.86
C GLU A 197 -4.09 24.39 15.68
N PRO A 198 -5.26 23.91 15.20
CA PRO A 198 -6.12 22.86 15.75
C PRO A 198 -5.89 21.44 15.18
N TYR A 199 -4.66 21.08 14.81
CA TYR A 199 -4.19 19.75 14.40
C TYR A 199 -4.91 19.23 13.14
N ILE A 200 -4.71 19.91 12.02
CA ILE A 200 -5.48 19.67 10.80
C ILE A 200 -4.57 19.12 9.69
N PRO A 201 -4.76 17.86 9.25
CA PRO A 201 -4.09 17.34 8.07
C PRO A 201 -4.62 18.00 6.78
N VAL A 202 -3.86 17.91 5.69
CA VAL A 202 -4.27 18.45 4.39
C VAL A 202 -5.54 17.76 3.88
N MET A 203 -5.57 16.44 4.00
CA MET A 203 -6.73 15.62 3.64
C MET A 203 -6.70 14.28 4.37
N ASN A 204 -7.88 13.69 4.52
CA ASN A 204 -8.08 12.41 5.19
C ASN A 204 -8.49 11.28 4.22
N LYS A 205 -9.07 11.60 3.06
CA LYS A 205 -9.55 10.61 2.08
C LYS A 205 -8.88 10.85 0.74
N PHE A 206 -8.01 9.95 0.33
CA PHE A 206 -7.16 10.12 -0.85
C PHE A 206 -7.81 9.69 -2.16
N GLY A 207 -8.84 8.82 -2.09
CA GLY A 207 -9.40 8.18 -3.29
C GLY A 207 -8.49 7.08 -3.83
N LEU A 208 -8.77 6.63 -5.05
CA LEU A 208 -7.92 5.67 -5.75
C LEU A 208 -6.91 6.43 -6.62
N LEU A 209 -5.63 6.34 -6.27
CA LEU A 209 -4.55 6.97 -7.03
C LEU A 209 -3.95 5.95 -7.98
N THR A 210 -3.23 6.40 -9.01
CA THR A 210 -2.39 5.52 -9.83
C THR A 210 -0.99 5.39 -9.24
N ALA A 211 -0.32 4.27 -9.52
CA ALA A 211 1.08 4.07 -9.14
C ALA A 211 1.98 5.21 -9.66
N LYS A 212 1.70 5.71 -10.87
CA LYS A 212 2.39 6.85 -11.49
C LYS A 212 2.20 8.15 -10.72
N GLU A 213 1.00 8.44 -10.20
CA GLU A 213 0.74 9.64 -9.39
C GLU A 213 1.48 9.59 -8.04
N ILE A 214 1.57 8.40 -7.43
CA ILE A 214 2.29 8.22 -6.16
C ILE A 214 3.81 8.25 -6.38
N GLY A 215 4.30 7.60 -7.43
CA GLY A 215 5.72 7.38 -7.72
C GLY A 215 6.21 5.95 -7.42
N LEU A 216 5.33 4.95 -7.52
CA LEU A 216 5.67 3.53 -7.32
C LEU A 216 6.03 2.85 -8.64
N ASN A 217 7.10 2.06 -8.63
CA ASN A 217 7.65 1.36 -9.80
C ASN A 217 6.97 0.01 -10.08
N ILE A 218 5.64 -0.01 -10.04
CA ILE A 218 4.79 -1.13 -10.47
C ILE A 218 4.14 -0.80 -11.83
N CYS A 219 3.09 -1.52 -12.24
CA CYS A 219 2.33 -1.11 -13.42
C CYS A 219 1.82 0.34 -13.26
N SER A 220 2.13 1.23 -14.20
CA SER A 220 1.97 2.69 -14.01
C SER A 220 0.54 3.13 -13.70
N GLU A 221 -0.44 2.46 -14.33
CA GLU A 221 -1.87 2.71 -14.16
C GLU A 221 -2.50 1.81 -13.09
N ALA A 222 -1.69 1.06 -12.33
CA ALA A 222 -2.17 0.25 -11.23
C ALA A 222 -2.92 1.12 -10.22
N PRO A 223 -4.16 0.77 -9.84
CA PRO A 223 -4.83 1.41 -8.73
C PRO A 223 -4.08 1.18 -7.42
N CYS A 224 -3.82 2.26 -6.71
CA CYS A 224 -3.21 2.31 -5.40
C CYS A 224 -4.21 2.89 -4.41
N PHE A 225 -4.67 2.06 -3.48
CA PHE A 225 -5.52 2.47 -2.38
C PHE A 225 -4.65 2.86 -1.18
N VAL A 226 -4.58 4.16 -0.90
CA VAL A 226 -3.99 4.65 0.35
C VAL A 226 -5.10 4.72 1.38
N PHE A 227 -4.92 4.02 2.51
CA PHE A 227 -5.92 3.98 3.56
C PHE A 227 -6.28 5.40 4.05
N PRO A 228 -7.57 5.69 4.29
CA PRO A 228 -7.97 6.99 4.76
C PRO A 228 -7.53 7.21 6.21
N ASN A 229 -7.27 8.47 6.55
CA ASN A 229 -7.05 8.93 7.91
C ASN A 229 -8.36 9.45 8.51
N VAL A 230 -8.41 9.61 9.82
CA VAL A 230 -9.52 10.31 10.51
C VAL A 230 -9.07 11.68 11.04
N GLY A 231 -7.80 11.81 11.43
CA GLY A 231 -7.22 13.06 11.91
C GLY A 231 -5.70 13.00 11.99
N SER A 232 -5.07 13.96 12.67
CA SER A 232 -3.60 14.04 12.77
C SER A 232 -2.92 12.80 13.35
N TYR A 233 -3.55 12.15 14.33
CA TYR A 233 -2.98 11.04 15.09
C TYR A 233 -3.83 9.76 14.99
N PHE A 234 -4.75 9.72 14.04
CA PHE A 234 -5.54 8.55 13.74
C PHE A 234 -5.44 8.31 12.23
N GLY A 235 -4.53 7.41 11.86
CA GLY A 235 -4.13 7.18 10.48
C GLY A 235 -4.76 5.96 9.84
N GLY A 236 -4.31 5.68 8.63
CA GLY A 236 -4.78 4.56 7.82
C GLY A 236 -4.30 3.19 8.30
N ASP A 237 -3.18 3.14 9.03
CA ASP A 237 -2.71 1.97 9.78
C ASP A 237 -3.74 1.46 10.78
N LEU A 238 -4.29 2.33 11.63
CA LEU A 238 -5.33 1.94 12.59
C LEU A 238 -6.61 1.50 11.88
N ILE A 239 -7.01 2.18 10.79
CA ILE A 239 -8.17 1.75 9.98
C ILE A 239 -7.93 0.35 9.42
N ALA A 240 -6.72 0.07 8.92
CA ALA A 240 -6.36 -1.26 8.45
C ALA A 240 -6.45 -2.30 9.59
N GLY A 241 -6.00 -1.96 10.81
CA GLY A 241 -6.14 -2.80 12.00
C GLY A 241 -7.60 -3.06 12.40
N ILE A 242 -8.47 -2.05 12.35
CA ILE A 242 -9.92 -2.19 12.61
C ILE A 242 -10.58 -3.13 11.60
N LEU A 243 -10.20 -3.00 10.32
CA LEU A 243 -10.74 -3.86 9.26
C LEU A 243 -10.23 -5.29 9.40
N SER A 244 -8.93 -5.47 9.63
CA SER A 244 -8.29 -6.78 9.79
C SER A 244 -8.81 -7.55 11.02
N SER A 245 -9.01 -6.86 12.14
CA SER A 245 -9.53 -7.49 13.37
C SER A 245 -11.02 -7.85 13.30
N GLY A 246 -11.77 -7.28 12.35
CA GLY A 246 -13.22 -7.45 12.28
C GLY A 246 -14.00 -6.84 13.46
N MET A 247 -13.36 -5.99 14.30
CA MET A 247 -14.00 -5.42 15.49
C MET A 247 -15.23 -4.57 15.16
N HIS A 248 -15.24 -3.96 13.97
CA HIS A 248 -16.32 -3.15 13.42
C HIS A 248 -17.53 -3.99 12.96
N GLU A 249 -17.45 -5.32 13.02
CA GLU A 249 -18.55 -6.24 12.71
C GLU A 249 -19.10 -6.93 13.96
N GLN A 250 -18.40 -6.80 15.10
CA GLN A 250 -18.76 -7.48 16.34
C GLN A 250 -19.91 -6.78 17.07
N GLU A 251 -20.78 -7.57 17.72
CA GLU A 251 -21.79 -7.01 18.62
C GLU A 251 -21.20 -6.64 19.98
N GLU A 252 -20.22 -7.43 20.44
CA GLU A 252 -19.52 -7.23 21.71
C GLU A 252 -18.56 -6.05 21.66
N ILE A 253 -18.28 -5.45 22.83
CA ILE A 253 -17.27 -4.40 22.94
C ILE A 253 -15.89 -5.03 22.83
N CYS A 254 -15.15 -4.64 21.80
CA CYS A 254 -13.77 -5.02 21.56
C CYS A 254 -12.83 -3.87 21.91
N VAL A 255 -11.59 -4.23 22.24
CA VAL A 255 -10.48 -3.29 22.38
C VAL A 255 -9.37 -3.73 21.43
N LEU A 256 -8.94 -2.83 20.56
CA LEU A 256 -7.74 -2.96 19.75
C LEU A 256 -6.69 -2.01 20.32
N VAL A 257 -5.49 -2.54 20.55
CA VAL A 257 -4.35 -1.76 21.03
C VAL A 257 -3.22 -1.96 20.03
N ASP A 258 -2.87 -0.90 19.31
CA ASP A 258 -1.64 -0.85 18.54
C ASP A 258 -0.55 -0.22 19.41
N VAL A 259 0.55 -0.94 19.55
CA VAL A 259 1.63 -0.58 20.47
C VAL A 259 2.92 -0.49 19.67
N GLY A 260 3.27 0.74 19.30
CA GLY A 260 4.58 1.09 18.76
C GLY A 260 5.20 2.24 19.56
N THR A 261 5.87 3.15 18.86
CA THR A 261 6.41 4.38 19.46
C THR A 261 5.30 5.25 20.06
N ASN A 262 4.12 5.22 19.45
CA ASN A 262 2.87 5.70 20.02
C ASN A 262 2.02 4.49 20.43
N ALA A 263 1.11 4.73 21.39
CA ALA A 263 0.06 3.79 21.70
C ALA A 263 -1.25 4.33 21.13
N GLU A 264 -1.85 3.55 20.25
CA GLU A 264 -3.14 3.83 19.68
C GLU A 264 -4.15 2.79 20.17
N VAL A 265 -5.25 3.27 20.74
CA VAL A 265 -6.29 2.42 21.32
C VAL A 265 -7.61 2.72 20.63
N VAL A 266 -8.28 1.66 20.20
CA VAL A 266 -9.65 1.71 19.67
C VAL A 266 -10.53 0.83 20.54
N ILE A 267 -11.66 1.38 21.00
CA ILE A 267 -12.69 0.66 21.75
C ILE A 267 -14.03 0.83 21.07
N GLY A 268 -14.80 -0.25 20.99
CA GLY A 268 -16.16 -0.21 20.47
C GLY A 268 -16.60 -1.50 19.82
N ASN A 269 -17.58 -1.41 18.94
CA ASN A 269 -18.25 -2.53 18.27
C ASN A 269 -18.81 -2.06 16.91
N LYS A 270 -19.73 -2.83 16.31
CA LYS A 270 -20.38 -2.48 15.04
C LYS A 270 -21.21 -1.19 15.06
N ASP A 271 -21.65 -0.72 16.23
CA ASP A 271 -22.53 0.45 16.35
C ASP A 271 -21.75 1.74 16.60
N TRP A 272 -20.60 1.66 17.27
CA TRP A 272 -19.76 2.82 17.59
C TRP A 272 -18.30 2.41 17.78
N LEU A 273 -17.39 3.30 17.40
CA LEU A 273 -15.96 3.18 17.65
C LEU A 273 -15.44 4.50 18.22
N VAL A 274 -14.64 4.42 19.28
CA VAL A 274 -13.91 5.54 19.86
C VAL A 274 -12.43 5.20 19.83
N ALA A 275 -11.62 6.18 19.46
CA ALA A 275 -10.18 6.00 19.42
C ALA A 275 -9.43 7.14 20.08
N CYS A 276 -8.27 6.80 20.62
CA CYS A 276 -7.30 7.75 21.11
C CYS A 276 -5.89 7.32 20.72
N ALA A 277 -5.01 8.30 20.58
CA ALA A 277 -3.59 8.09 20.39
C ALA A 277 -2.85 8.86 21.49
N GLY A 278 -1.80 8.25 22.03
CA GLY A 278 -0.96 8.86 23.05
C GLY A 278 0.49 8.42 22.90
N ALA A 279 1.41 9.21 23.44
CA ALA A 279 2.80 8.81 23.51
C ALA A 279 2.94 7.63 24.50
N ALA A 280 3.34 6.45 24.00
CA ALA A 280 3.69 5.31 24.85
C ALA A 280 5.09 5.48 25.47
N GLY A 281 6.00 6.12 24.72
CA GLY A 281 7.42 6.19 25.05
C GLY A 281 8.15 4.88 24.71
N PRO A 282 9.50 4.89 24.65
CA PRO A 282 10.27 3.77 24.09
C PRO A 282 10.43 2.58 25.07
N ALA A 283 9.57 2.47 26.08
CA ALA A 283 9.70 1.46 27.13
C ALA A 283 9.68 0.04 26.59
N LEU A 284 8.87 -0.20 25.55
CA LEU A 284 8.71 -1.50 24.89
C LEU A 284 9.66 -1.68 23.70
N GLU A 285 10.38 -0.63 23.30
CA GLU A 285 11.38 -0.64 22.22
C GLU A 285 12.83 -0.61 22.78
N GLY A 286 12.98 -0.87 24.08
CA GLY A 286 14.29 -0.96 24.75
C GLY A 286 14.86 0.36 25.27
N GLY A 287 14.18 1.49 25.09
CA GLY A 287 14.72 2.83 25.40
C GLY A 287 14.67 3.27 26.86
N VAL A 288 14.13 2.45 27.78
CA VAL A 288 14.00 2.82 29.20
C VAL A 288 14.97 2.06 30.13
N ALA A 289 15.29 0.80 29.80
CA ALA A 289 16.20 -0.02 30.59
C ALA A 289 17.60 -0.04 29.97
N SER A 290 18.66 0.03 30.77
CA SER A 290 20.06 0.02 30.28
C SER A 290 20.45 -1.25 29.53
N VAL A 291 19.69 -2.34 29.74
CA VAL A 291 19.84 -3.63 29.06
C VAL A 291 18.67 -3.94 28.12
N GLY A 292 17.76 -2.97 27.94
CA GLY A 292 16.64 -3.11 27.02
C GLY A 292 17.13 -3.18 25.58
N MET A 293 16.56 -4.09 24.79
CA MET A 293 16.86 -4.24 23.38
C MET A 293 15.61 -4.66 22.62
N MET A 294 15.56 -4.34 21.33
CA MET A 294 14.53 -4.85 20.43
C MET A 294 14.58 -6.38 20.35
N ALA A 295 13.43 -6.99 20.04
CA ALA A 295 13.30 -8.43 19.80
C ALA A 295 14.21 -8.88 18.65
N GLN A 296 15.31 -9.55 18.98
CA GLN A 296 16.28 -10.13 18.06
C GLN A 296 16.98 -11.30 18.77
N GLU A 297 17.79 -12.07 18.04
CA GLU A 297 18.54 -13.20 18.60
C GLU A 297 19.31 -12.81 19.88
N GLY A 298 19.12 -13.60 20.94
CA GLY A 298 19.69 -13.35 22.27
C GLY A 298 18.87 -12.42 23.19
N ALA A 299 17.81 -11.76 22.69
CA ALA A 299 16.91 -11.00 23.55
C ALA A 299 16.05 -11.94 24.41
N ILE A 300 15.86 -11.60 25.69
CA ILE A 300 14.98 -12.36 26.59
C ILE A 300 13.51 -12.09 26.20
N ASP A 301 12.79 -13.14 25.81
CA ASP A 301 11.38 -13.05 25.39
C ASP A 301 10.38 -13.56 26.44
N SER A 302 10.83 -14.41 27.38
CA SER A 302 10.04 -14.83 28.52
C SER A 302 10.89 -15.02 29.78
N PHE A 303 10.29 -14.78 30.94
CA PHE A 303 10.89 -15.09 32.21
C PHE A 303 9.84 -15.53 33.23
N PHE A 304 10.26 -16.34 34.19
CA PHE A 304 9.48 -16.78 35.32
C PHE A 304 10.33 -16.72 36.58
N ILE A 305 9.75 -16.25 37.68
CA ILE A 305 10.38 -16.24 39.00
C ILE A 305 9.46 -17.03 39.93
N ASP A 306 9.97 -18.11 40.52
CA ASP A 306 9.25 -18.87 41.53
C ASP A 306 9.09 -18.00 42.81
N PRO A 307 7.86 -17.78 43.28
CA PRO A 307 7.62 -16.86 44.41
C PRO A 307 8.11 -17.42 45.76
N ASP A 308 8.30 -18.73 45.88
CA ASP A 308 8.72 -19.39 47.11
C ASP A 308 10.25 -19.60 47.15
N THR A 309 10.84 -20.01 46.03
CA THR A 309 12.29 -20.31 45.95
C THR A 309 13.13 -19.13 45.47
N LEU A 310 12.52 -18.15 44.81
CA LEU A 310 13.18 -17.04 44.10
C LEU A 310 14.11 -17.49 42.96
N GLU A 311 14.02 -18.75 42.53
CA GLU A 311 14.70 -19.22 41.33
C GLU A 311 14.04 -18.62 40.10
N PHE A 312 14.87 -18.21 39.13
CA PHE A 312 14.38 -17.64 37.88
C PHE A 312 14.75 -18.52 36.69
N GLN A 313 13.85 -18.58 35.73
CA GLN A 313 14.03 -19.21 34.43
C GLN A 313 13.71 -18.17 33.36
N PHE A 314 14.41 -18.22 32.23
CA PHE A 314 14.14 -17.33 31.10
C PHE A 314 14.42 -18.05 29.79
N SER A 315 13.79 -17.57 28.73
CA SER A 315 14.10 -17.96 27.34
C SER A 315 14.63 -16.76 26.58
N THR A 316 15.31 -17.04 25.48
CA THR A 316 15.80 -16.05 24.53
C THR A 316 15.30 -16.37 23.14
N ILE A 317 15.15 -15.35 22.30
CA ILE A 317 14.90 -15.52 20.88
C ILE A 317 16.14 -16.16 20.23
N GLY A 318 15.95 -17.25 19.47
CA GLY A 318 17.02 -17.98 18.78
C GLY A 318 17.41 -19.29 19.46
#